data_AF-E4X9X6-F1
#
_entry.id   AF-E4X9X6-F1
#
_cell.length_a   1.000
_cell.length_b   1.000
_cell.length_c   1.000
_cell.angle_alpha   90.00
_cell.angle_beta   90.00
_cell.angle_gamma   90.00
#
_symmetry.space_group_name_H-M   'P 1'
#
loop_
_entity.id
_entity.type
_entity.pdbx_description
1 polymer ?
#
loop_
_entity_poly.entity_id
_entity_poly.type
_entity_poly.pdbx_seq_one_letter_code
_entity_poly.pdbx_strand_id
1 'polypeptide(L)'
;MKVLSAVIATANSACTGSESFDDAVTTCSPNQMTINIPSCAFTNARMDAAGAYLAGVDFNSLVPDVENNCTGTFDADADNWVFELIDDISECGSVVVNNGTFVTYSNAVQSTVGTENVIITRKRDMKVGFSCAFPLEVTLSAANAINPVLTHFELDLGSEEGTFDVQMGLYSDSSFSTIVDSSFTVNIPDDLNVAISIADETDMVTVLETCWATPIADPNDVVSYTFLDAKCGSNDELNVYQSLEVQANGVDRSSTFSIESFNFQGEEGGDIFLHCDVQICDPNQEVCEPDCSGVGSRRRRRSASSDEHVLVVLGPIYVGGPK
;
A
#
# COMPACT_ATOMS: atom_id res chain seq x y z
N MET A 1 -54.81 14.79 26.30
CA MET A 1 -54.52 15.27 24.94
C MET A 1 -53.15 15.95 24.99
N LYS A 2 -52.06 15.18 24.87
CA LYS A 2 -50.69 15.71 24.82
C LYS A 2 -50.23 15.56 23.39
N VAL A 3 -49.96 16.70 22.77
CA VAL A 3 -49.41 16.81 21.42
C VAL A 3 -47.99 16.24 21.47
N LEU A 4 -47.77 15.14 20.75
CA LEU A 4 -46.44 14.65 20.42
C LEU A 4 -45.92 15.53 19.29
N SER A 5 -45.09 16.52 19.62
CA SER A 5 -44.25 17.19 18.63
C SER A 5 -43.15 16.20 18.24
N ALA A 6 -43.18 15.79 16.98
CA ALA A 6 -42.05 15.12 16.34
C ALA A 6 -40.87 16.10 16.29
N VAL A 7 -39.79 15.76 16.98
CA VAL A 7 -38.49 16.39 16.74
C VAL A 7 -37.96 15.77 15.46
N ILE A 8 -38.02 16.53 14.37
CA ILE A 8 -37.24 16.23 13.16
C ILE A 8 -35.78 16.47 13.55
N ALA A 9 -35.01 15.39 13.67
CA ALA A 9 -33.56 15.49 13.79
C ALA A 9 -33.01 15.87 12.41
N THR A 10 -32.82 17.16 12.18
CA THR A 10 -31.93 17.65 11.11
C THR A 10 -30.51 17.43 11.60
N ALA A 11 -29.85 16.38 11.12
CA ALA A 11 -28.41 16.21 11.26
C ALA A 11 -27.74 17.25 10.35
N ASN A 12 -27.49 18.44 10.89
CA ASN A 12 -26.51 19.36 10.33
C ASN A 12 -25.23 19.12 11.13
N SER A 13 -24.41 18.16 10.70
CA SER A 13 -23.07 17.96 11.24
C SER A 13 -22.26 19.21 10.98
N ALA A 14 -21.95 19.96 12.03
CA ALA A 14 -20.98 21.04 11.91
C ALA A 14 -19.60 20.41 11.73
N CYS A 15 -18.86 20.85 10.70
CA CYS A 15 -17.52 20.36 10.42
C CYS A 15 -16.61 20.53 11.64
N THR A 16 -16.00 19.43 12.06
CA THR A 16 -15.17 19.39 13.28
C THR A 16 -13.75 19.87 13.03
N GLY A 17 -13.34 19.96 11.75
CA GLY A 17 -12.04 20.43 11.32
C GLY A 17 -11.01 19.31 11.14
N SER A 18 -11.37 18.07 11.50
CA SER A 18 -10.53 16.88 11.27
C SER A 18 -10.83 16.19 9.94
N GLU A 19 -11.96 16.50 9.30
CA GLU A 19 -12.34 15.88 8.02
C GLU A 19 -11.40 16.35 6.89
N SER A 20 -10.78 15.39 6.20
CA SER A 20 -9.80 15.58 5.13
C SER A 20 -10.26 14.96 3.81
N PHE A 21 -9.57 15.24 2.72
CA PHE A 21 -9.79 14.55 1.44
C PHE A 21 -9.35 13.08 1.48
N ASP A 22 -8.54 12.68 2.47
CA ASP A 22 -8.12 11.30 2.70
C ASP A 22 -9.27 10.41 3.21
N ASP A 23 -10.32 11.03 3.76
CA ASP A 23 -11.55 10.35 4.18
C ASP A 23 -12.47 10.01 2.99
N ALA A 24 -12.02 10.27 1.76
CA ALA A 24 -12.79 9.98 0.55
C ALA A 24 -12.90 8.48 0.28
N VAL A 25 -14.09 8.04 -0.11
CA VAL A 25 -14.38 6.62 -0.36
C VAL A 25 -14.66 6.40 -1.84
N THR A 26 -13.86 5.55 -2.47
CA THR A 26 -14.02 5.17 -3.88
C THR A 26 -14.77 3.84 -4.01
N THR A 27 -15.72 3.78 -4.93
CA THR A 27 -16.49 2.57 -5.28
C THR A 27 -16.36 2.29 -6.77
N CYS A 28 -15.97 1.06 -7.10
CA CYS A 28 -15.68 0.64 -8.47
C CYS A 28 -16.65 -0.45 -8.92
N SER A 29 -17.13 -0.34 -10.14
CA SER A 29 -17.87 -1.38 -10.87
C SER A 29 -17.51 -1.27 -12.35
N PRO A 30 -17.67 -2.35 -13.15
CA PRO A 30 -17.19 -2.37 -14.54
C PRO A 30 -17.66 -1.19 -15.42
N ASN A 31 -18.83 -0.63 -15.11
CA ASN A 31 -19.43 0.51 -15.82
C ASN A 31 -19.68 1.72 -14.90
N GLN A 32 -19.14 1.73 -13.68
CA GLN A 32 -19.35 2.82 -12.74
C GLN A 32 -18.12 3.06 -11.87
N MET A 33 -17.66 4.30 -11.82
CA MET A 33 -16.57 4.73 -10.93
C MET A 33 -17.05 5.92 -10.13
N THR A 34 -17.18 5.76 -8.81
CA THR A 34 -17.69 6.81 -7.92
C THR A 34 -16.68 7.11 -6.83
N ILE A 35 -16.44 8.39 -6.56
CA ILE A 35 -15.72 8.86 -5.37
C ILE A 35 -16.65 9.74 -4.54
N ASN A 36 -16.74 9.42 -3.24
CA ASN A 36 -17.50 10.17 -2.25
C ASN A 36 -16.53 10.94 -1.37
N ILE A 37 -16.64 12.27 -1.35
CA ILE A 37 -15.76 13.15 -0.58
C ILE A 37 -16.59 13.89 0.47
N PRO A 38 -16.21 13.87 1.75
CA PRO A 38 -16.92 14.62 2.78
C PRO A 38 -17.05 16.11 2.47
N SER A 39 -18.26 16.66 2.63
CA SER A 39 -18.52 18.10 2.43
C SER A 39 -17.63 18.97 3.33
N CYS A 40 -17.32 18.47 4.52
CA CYS A 40 -16.43 19.12 5.45
C CYS A 40 -14.96 19.19 4.99
N ALA A 41 -14.47 18.24 4.18
CA ALA A 41 -13.13 18.30 3.61
C ALA A 41 -12.94 19.56 2.75
N PHE A 42 -13.92 19.85 1.87
CA PHE A 42 -13.92 21.08 1.06
C PHE A 42 -14.01 22.34 1.92
N THR A 43 -14.88 22.32 2.94
CA THR A 43 -15.08 23.47 3.83
C THR A 43 -13.80 23.78 4.62
N ASN A 44 -13.16 22.76 5.19
CA ASN A 44 -11.92 22.86 5.96
C ASN A 44 -10.77 23.35 5.08
N ALA A 45 -10.65 22.82 3.85
CA ALA A 45 -9.66 23.25 2.86
C ALA A 45 -9.98 24.61 2.19
N ARG A 46 -11.17 25.18 2.45
CA ARG A 46 -11.68 26.41 1.81
C ARG A 46 -11.73 26.30 0.28
N MET A 47 -12.12 25.14 -0.22
CA MET A 47 -12.31 24.84 -1.63
C MET A 47 -13.79 24.92 -2.00
N ASP A 48 -14.08 25.14 -3.29
CA ASP A 48 -15.45 25.11 -3.81
C ASP A 48 -15.76 23.70 -4.30
N ALA A 49 -16.65 23.04 -3.59
CA ALA A 49 -17.11 21.69 -3.91
C ALA A 49 -18.05 21.67 -5.12
N ALA A 50 -18.87 22.72 -5.28
CA ALA A 50 -19.81 22.82 -6.39
C ALA A 50 -19.12 23.12 -7.74
N GLY A 51 -17.95 23.75 -7.67
CA GLY A 51 -17.09 24.02 -8.83
C GLY A 51 -16.07 22.90 -9.12
N ALA A 52 -16.10 21.79 -8.38
CA ALA A 52 -15.19 20.68 -8.60
C ALA A 52 -15.69 19.75 -9.74
N TYR A 53 -14.75 19.13 -10.45
CA TYR A 53 -15.03 18.29 -11.62
C TYR A 53 -13.96 17.21 -11.84
N LEU A 54 -14.29 16.18 -12.62
CA LEU A 54 -13.37 15.12 -13.04
C LEU A 54 -12.68 15.49 -14.35
N ALA A 55 -11.35 15.50 -14.39
CA ALA A 55 -10.59 15.87 -15.60
C ALA A 55 -9.30 15.06 -15.82
N GLY A 56 -9.26 13.82 -15.31
CA GLY A 56 -8.10 12.95 -15.45
C GLY A 56 -6.97 13.23 -14.46
N VAL A 57 -5.83 12.57 -14.66
CA VAL A 57 -4.71 12.55 -13.70
C VAL A 57 -3.63 13.60 -13.95
N ASP A 58 -3.74 14.42 -14.99
CA ASP A 58 -2.71 15.42 -15.33
C ASP A 58 -2.91 16.76 -14.61
N PHE A 59 -1.83 17.30 -14.03
CA PHE A 59 -1.84 18.59 -13.32
C PHE A 59 -2.01 19.81 -14.25
N ASN A 60 -1.69 19.67 -15.54
CA ASN A 60 -1.86 20.75 -16.51
C ASN A 60 -3.33 20.99 -16.89
N SER A 61 -4.24 20.11 -16.48
CA SER A 61 -5.68 20.20 -16.73
C SER A 61 -6.47 20.92 -15.64
N LEU A 62 -5.81 21.53 -14.64
CA LEU A 62 -6.44 22.32 -13.56
C LEU A 62 -7.11 23.65 -14.05
N VAL A 63 -7.27 23.83 -15.35
CA VAL A 63 -7.97 24.99 -15.91
C VAL A 63 -9.47 24.70 -15.85
N PRO A 64 -10.30 25.60 -15.28
CA PRO A 64 -11.75 25.43 -15.25
C PRO A 64 -12.28 25.12 -16.65
N ASP A 65 -12.70 23.88 -16.87
CA ASP A 65 -13.26 23.46 -18.14
C ASP A 65 -14.78 23.67 -18.10
N VAL A 66 -15.23 24.74 -18.74
CA VAL A 66 -16.64 25.12 -18.79
C VAL A 66 -17.46 24.16 -19.66
N GLU A 67 -16.80 23.34 -20.49
CA GLU A 67 -17.43 22.34 -21.34
C GLU A 67 -17.48 20.95 -20.70
N ASN A 68 -16.81 20.76 -19.56
CA ASN A 68 -16.80 19.50 -18.84
C ASN A 68 -18.07 19.33 -17.99
N ASN A 69 -18.86 18.30 -18.30
CA ASN A 69 -20.11 17.97 -17.61
C ASN A 69 -19.91 17.01 -16.42
N CYS A 70 -18.68 16.61 -16.12
CA CYS A 70 -18.36 15.63 -15.08
C CYS A 70 -18.20 16.28 -13.71
N THR A 71 -19.26 16.94 -13.26
CA THR A 71 -19.33 17.68 -11.99
C THR A 71 -19.89 16.83 -10.86
N GLY A 72 -19.56 17.18 -9.61
CA GLY A 72 -20.08 16.48 -8.45
C GLY A 72 -21.54 16.81 -8.12
N THR A 73 -22.22 15.87 -7.49
CA THR A 73 -23.54 16.06 -6.88
C THR A 73 -23.46 15.96 -5.37
N PHE A 74 -24.23 16.78 -4.66
CA PHE A 74 -24.27 16.74 -3.20
C PHE A 74 -25.31 15.73 -2.71
N ASP A 75 -24.86 14.75 -1.92
CA ASP A 75 -25.71 13.82 -1.18
C ASP A 75 -25.95 14.38 0.23
N ALA A 76 -27.18 14.82 0.47
CA ALA A 76 -27.60 15.41 1.73
C ALA A 76 -27.77 14.40 2.87
N ASP A 77 -27.97 13.11 2.56
CA ASP A 77 -28.16 12.07 3.57
C ASP A 77 -26.81 11.61 4.14
N ALA A 78 -25.78 11.54 3.30
CA ALA A 78 -24.41 11.18 3.66
C ALA A 78 -23.49 12.38 3.98
N ASP A 79 -23.95 13.61 3.73
CA ASP A 79 -23.16 14.86 3.83
C ASP A 79 -21.86 14.83 2.98
N ASN A 80 -21.95 14.22 1.80
CA ASN A 80 -20.83 13.98 0.90
C ASN A 80 -21.08 14.59 -0.48
N TRP A 81 -19.99 14.96 -1.16
CA TRP A 81 -19.98 15.23 -2.59
C TRP A 81 -19.61 13.97 -3.34
N VAL A 82 -20.43 13.61 -4.30
CA VAL A 82 -20.33 12.38 -5.08
C VAL A 82 -19.96 12.74 -6.51
N PHE A 83 -18.85 12.20 -7.00
CA PHE A 83 -18.40 12.35 -8.39
C PHE A 83 -18.43 10.99 -9.05
N GLU A 84 -19.15 10.88 -10.15
CA GLU A 84 -19.47 9.59 -10.76
C GLU A 84 -19.16 9.60 -12.25
N LEU A 85 -18.54 8.53 -12.71
CA LEU A 85 -18.49 8.13 -14.10
C LEU A 85 -19.45 6.95 -14.25
N ILE A 86 -20.50 7.11 -15.04
CA ILE A 86 -21.54 6.09 -15.22
C ILE A 86 -21.59 5.74 -16.71
N ASP A 87 -21.85 4.47 -17.01
CA ASP A 87 -21.95 3.87 -18.35
C ASP A 87 -20.61 3.79 -19.11
N ASP A 88 -19.78 4.83 -19.05
CA ASP A 88 -18.43 4.84 -19.61
C ASP A 88 -17.41 5.48 -18.63
N ILE A 89 -16.64 4.63 -17.96
CA ILE A 89 -15.62 5.05 -16.99
C ILE A 89 -14.33 5.57 -17.65
N SER A 90 -14.24 5.54 -18.98
CA SER A 90 -13.12 6.12 -19.75
C SER A 90 -13.34 7.58 -20.14
N GLU A 91 -14.53 8.15 -19.88
CA GLU A 91 -14.84 9.55 -20.13
C GLU A 91 -14.20 10.50 -19.09
N CYS A 92 -14.44 11.81 -19.23
CA CYS A 92 -13.99 12.84 -18.29
C CYS A 92 -12.45 12.87 -18.08
N GLY A 93 -11.70 12.53 -19.12
CA GLY A 93 -10.24 12.50 -19.09
C GLY A 93 -9.64 11.31 -18.33
N SER A 94 -10.42 10.27 -18.02
CA SER A 94 -9.91 9.06 -17.39
C SER A 94 -8.74 8.46 -18.17
N VAL A 95 -7.70 8.08 -17.46
CA VAL A 95 -6.54 7.40 -18.02
C VAL A 95 -6.73 5.90 -17.84
N VAL A 96 -6.67 5.17 -18.96
CA VAL A 96 -6.84 3.72 -18.98
C VAL A 96 -5.50 3.07 -19.28
N VAL A 97 -5.03 2.24 -18.35
CA VAL A 97 -3.80 1.47 -18.49
C VAL A 97 -4.13 -0.01 -18.45
N ASN A 98 -3.78 -0.73 -19.51
CA ASN A 98 -3.90 -2.18 -19.57
C ASN A 98 -2.49 -2.78 -19.48
N ASN A 99 -2.26 -3.61 -18.46
CA ASN A 99 -0.98 -4.28 -18.24
C ASN A 99 -0.98 -5.76 -18.66
N GLY A 100 -2.04 -6.24 -19.30
CA GLY A 100 -2.22 -7.62 -19.76
C GLY A 100 -3.02 -8.51 -18.82
N THR A 101 -3.13 -8.14 -17.53
CA THR A 101 -3.89 -8.90 -16.51
C THR A 101 -5.02 -8.07 -15.92
N PHE A 102 -4.79 -6.77 -15.73
CA PHE A 102 -5.74 -5.79 -15.23
C PHE A 102 -5.85 -4.60 -16.18
N VAL A 103 -7.04 -4.04 -16.24
CA VAL A 103 -7.30 -2.72 -16.83
C VAL A 103 -7.56 -1.76 -15.69
N THR A 104 -6.66 -0.81 -15.50
CA THR A 104 -6.77 0.24 -14.48
C THR A 104 -7.31 1.51 -15.10
N TYR A 105 -8.36 2.04 -14.51
CA TYR A 105 -8.96 3.33 -14.83
C TYR A 105 -8.61 4.30 -13.71
N SER A 106 -8.03 5.45 -14.06
CA SER A 106 -7.63 6.47 -13.08
C SER A 106 -8.20 7.83 -13.46
N ASN A 107 -8.74 8.56 -12.48
CA ASN A 107 -9.22 9.92 -12.65
C ASN A 107 -8.89 10.75 -11.40
N ALA A 108 -9.16 12.05 -11.42
CA ALA A 108 -9.01 12.90 -10.26
C ALA A 108 -10.11 13.97 -10.21
N VAL A 109 -10.62 14.23 -9.01
CA VAL A 109 -11.47 15.40 -8.72
C VAL A 109 -10.58 16.62 -8.59
N GLN A 110 -10.87 17.64 -9.39
CA GLN A 110 -10.07 18.86 -9.51
C GLN A 110 -10.93 20.08 -9.17
N SER A 111 -10.35 21.06 -8.48
CA SER A 111 -10.99 22.34 -8.19
C SER A 111 -9.94 23.43 -8.03
N THR A 112 -10.24 24.61 -8.56
CA THR A 112 -9.38 25.80 -8.41
C THR A 112 -10.22 26.96 -7.94
N VAL A 113 -9.84 27.55 -6.81
CA VAL A 113 -10.51 28.72 -6.24
C VAL A 113 -9.55 29.86 -6.00
N GLY A 114 -10.06 31.08 -6.06
CA GLY A 114 -9.29 32.29 -5.78
C GLY A 114 -9.15 33.18 -6.99
N THR A 115 -8.32 34.22 -6.85
CA THR A 115 -8.14 35.25 -7.88
C THR A 115 -6.67 35.45 -8.14
N GLU A 116 -6.34 35.81 -9.38
CA GLU A 116 -5.00 36.23 -9.77
C GLU A 116 -5.05 37.63 -10.38
N ASN A 117 -3.93 38.33 -10.28
CA ASN A 117 -3.67 39.52 -11.07
C ASN A 117 -2.22 39.49 -11.56
N VAL A 118 -1.80 40.57 -12.24
CA VAL A 118 -0.48 40.67 -12.87
C VAL A 118 0.71 40.53 -11.88
N ILE A 119 0.49 40.70 -10.58
CA ILE A 119 1.56 40.76 -9.56
C ILE A 119 1.46 39.63 -8.53
N ILE A 120 0.26 39.16 -8.20
CA ILE A 120 0.04 38.12 -7.18
C ILE A 120 -1.05 37.13 -7.60
N THR A 121 -0.85 35.86 -7.26
CA THR A 121 -1.88 34.82 -7.32
C THR A 121 -2.29 34.42 -5.90
N ARG A 122 -3.61 34.28 -5.69
CA ARG A 122 -4.20 33.64 -4.50
C ARG A 122 -5.00 32.41 -4.90
N LYS A 123 -4.69 31.82 -6.06
CA LYS A 123 -5.28 30.57 -6.50
C LYS A 123 -4.87 29.46 -5.54
N ARG A 124 -5.81 28.59 -5.23
CA ARG A 124 -5.62 27.34 -4.52
C ARG A 124 -6.17 26.26 -5.41
N ASP A 125 -5.34 25.28 -5.66
CA ASP A 125 -5.67 24.13 -6.49
C ASP A 125 -5.81 22.92 -5.58
N MET A 126 -6.81 22.10 -5.86
CA MET A 126 -7.11 20.86 -5.16
C MET A 126 -7.23 19.77 -6.20
N LYS A 127 -6.60 18.63 -5.90
CA LYS A 127 -6.67 17.43 -6.73
C LYS A 127 -6.74 16.20 -5.83
N VAL A 128 -7.77 15.39 -6.02
CA VAL A 128 -7.96 14.12 -5.30
C VAL A 128 -8.01 13.01 -6.34
N GLY A 129 -6.93 12.24 -6.44
CA GLY A 129 -6.79 11.14 -7.40
C GLY A 129 -7.44 9.86 -6.89
N PHE A 130 -8.07 9.09 -7.78
CA PHE A 130 -8.61 7.77 -7.49
C PHE A 130 -8.50 6.86 -8.70
N SER A 131 -8.46 5.55 -8.45
CA SER A 131 -8.33 4.55 -9.51
C SER A 131 -9.04 3.25 -9.18
N CYS A 132 -9.44 2.51 -10.22
CA CYS A 132 -10.09 1.22 -10.14
C CYS A 132 -9.40 0.25 -11.11
N ALA A 133 -8.94 -0.89 -10.61
CA ALA A 133 -8.35 -1.94 -11.42
C ALA A 133 -9.32 -3.10 -11.60
N PHE A 134 -9.61 -3.47 -12.85
CA PHE A 134 -10.49 -4.59 -13.19
C PHE A 134 -9.69 -5.71 -13.86
N PRO A 135 -9.81 -6.96 -13.41
CA PRO A 135 -9.16 -8.09 -14.07
C PRO A 135 -9.77 -8.34 -15.46
N LEU A 136 -8.94 -8.72 -16.43
CA LEU A 136 -9.37 -9.04 -17.81
C LEU A 136 -10.07 -10.40 -17.91
N GLU A 137 -9.78 -11.33 -17.00
CA GLU A 137 -10.46 -12.62 -16.90
C GLU A 137 -11.36 -12.65 -15.66
N VAL A 138 -12.67 -12.77 -15.88
CA VAL A 138 -13.67 -12.86 -14.79
C VAL A 138 -14.23 -14.28 -14.76
N THR A 139 -13.76 -15.10 -13.82
CA THR A 139 -14.40 -16.39 -13.53
C THR A 139 -15.65 -16.16 -12.67
N LEU A 140 -16.84 -16.34 -13.26
CA LEU A 140 -18.11 -16.28 -12.52
C LEU A 140 -18.29 -17.52 -11.64
N SER A 141 -18.23 -17.36 -10.32
CA SER A 141 -18.67 -18.38 -9.35
C SER A 141 -19.93 -17.94 -8.60
N ALA A 142 -20.92 -18.83 -8.51
CA ALA A 142 -22.20 -18.63 -7.84
C ALA A 142 -22.06 -18.44 -6.31
N ALA A 143 -23.06 -17.77 -5.73
CA ALA A 143 -23.10 -17.27 -4.36
C ALA A 143 -22.99 -18.33 -3.24
N ASN A 144 -22.32 -17.89 -2.16
CA ASN A 144 -22.34 -18.32 -0.76
C ASN A 144 -21.78 -19.71 -0.38
N ALA A 145 -20.53 -19.72 0.08
CA ALA A 145 -20.12 -20.18 1.41
C ALA A 145 -18.67 -19.76 1.68
N ILE A 146 -18.43 -19.24 2.89
CA ILE A 146 -17.10 -18.88 3.41
C ILE A 146 -16.19 -20.12 3.38
N ASN A 147 -15.00 -19.98 2.79
CA ASN A 147 -13.78 -20.74 3.10
C ASN A 147 -12.56 -19.87 2.71
N PRO A 148 -11.46 -19.93 3.48
CA PRO A 148 -10.30 -19.04 3.33
C PRO A 148 -9.55 -19.32 2.02
N VAL A 149 -9.09 -18.28 1.33
CA VAL A 149 -8.21 -18.44 0.17
C VAL A 149 -6.79 -18.63 0.66
N LEU A 150 -6.39 -19.89 0.76
CA LEU A 150 -5.00 -20.33 0.61
C LEU A 150 -4.60 -20.11 -0.85
N THR A 151 -3.55 -19.35 -1.07
CA THR A 151 -2.91 -19.21 -2.39
C THR A 151 -2.17 -20.50 -2.73
N HIS A 152 -2.66 -21.26 -3.73
CA HIS A 152 -1.96 -22.42 -4.27
C HIS A 152 -1.28 -22.02 -5.59
N PHE A 153 0.02 -22.30 -5.70
CA PHE A 153 0.77 -22.22 -6.95
C PHE A 153 1.03 -23.65 -7.43
N GLU A 154 0.65 -23.98 -8.66
CA GLU A 154 1.01 -25.26 -9.28
C GLU A 154 2.11 -25.01 -10.31
N LEU A 155 3.31 -25.52 -10.00
CA LEU A 155 4.47 -25.53 -10.90
C LEU A 155 4.84 -26.99 -11.16
N ASP A 156 4.71 -27.42 -12.43
CA ASP A 156 5.14 -28.74 -12.88
C ASP A 156 6.66 -28.74 -13.05
N LEU A 157 7.37 -29.23 -12.03
CA LEU A 157 8.78 -29.57 -12.07
C LEU A 157 8.95 -31.01 -11.61
N GLY A 158 9.24 -31.89 -12.56
CA GLY A 158 9.45 -33.31 -12.29
C GLY A 158 10.67 -33.59 -11.42
N SER A 159 10.44 -33.73 -10.12
CA SER A 159 10.97 -34.77 -9.21
C SER A 159 10.30 -34.52 -7.87
N GLU A 160 9.75 -35.56 -7.23
CA GLU A 160 8.91 -35.42 -6.03
C GLU A 160 9.55 -34.55 -4.92
N GLU A 161 9.17 -33.28 -4.84
CA GLU A 161 9.62 -32.33 -3.83
C GLU A 161 8.39 -31.58 -3.28
N GLY A 162 8.29 -31.51 -1.95
CA GLY A 162 7.16 -30.91 -1.24
C GLY A 162 7.18 -29.38 -1.33
N THR A 163 5.99 -28.78 -1.33
CA THR A 163 5.81 -27.32 -1.28
C THR A 163 5.85 -26.82 0.17
N PHE A 164 6.52 -25.70 0.43
CA PHE A 164 6.49 -25.01 1.73
C PHE A 164 5.70 -23.71 1.62
N ASP A 165 4.68 -23.53 2.45
CA ASP A 165 3.95 -22.26 2.56
C ASP A 165 4.72 -21.28 3.46
N VAL A 166 5.32 -20.24 2.87
CA VAL A 166 6.07 -19.19 3.59
C VAL A 166 5.22 -17.93 3.73
N GLN A 167 5.21 -17.34 4.93
CA GLN A 167 4.44 -16.14 5.25
C GLN A 167 5.33 -15.06 5.85
N MET A 168 5.10 -13.82 5.44
CA MET A 168 5.75 -12.62 5.97
C MET A 168 4.70 -11.75 6.66
N GLY A 169 4.98 -11.28 7.88
CA GLY A 169 4.04 -10.48 8.68
C GLY A 169 4.72 -9.36 9.45
N LEU A 170 3.99 -8.26 9.64
CA LEU A 170 4.37 -7.14 10.51
C LEU A 170 3.76 -7.35 11.91
N TYR A 171 4.55 -7.11 12.95
CA TYR A 171 4.21 -7.34 14.34
C TYR A 171 4.24 -6.05 15.15
N SER A 172 3.44 -6.00 16.21
CA SER A 172 3.30 -4.80 17.05
C SER A 172 4.59 -4.42 17.78
N ASP A 173 5.45 -5.41 18.07
CA ASP A 173 6.69 -5.26 18.82
C ASP A 173 7.63 -6.46 18.58
N SER A 174 8.83 -6.39 19.16
CA SER A 174 9.89 -7.40 19.05
C SER A 174 9.62 -8.70 19.80
N SER A 175 8.42 -8.89 20.39
CA SER A 175 7.99 -10.22 20.86
C SER A 175 7.49 -11.11 19.73
N PHE A 176 7.22 -10.55 18.54
CA PHE A 176 6.70 -11.26 17.37
C PHE A 176 5.45 -12.11 17.67
N SER A 177 4.62 -11.65 18.60
CA SER A 177 3.45 -12.41 19.08
C SER A 177 2.13 -11.96 18.46
N THR A 178 1.99 -10.66 18.15
CA THR A 178 0.76 -10.06 17.65
C THR A 178 1.01 -9.42 16.29
N ILE A 179 0.40 -9.98 15.26
CA ILE A 179 0.41 -9.42 13.90
C ILE A 179 -0.46 -8.16 13.88
N VAL A 180 0.02 -7.11 13.22
CA VAL A 180 -0.74 -5.86 13.06
C VAL A 180 -1.74 -5.99 11.90
N ASP A 181 -2.83 -5.23 11.98
CA ASP A 181 -3.83 -5.20 10.92
C ASP A 181 -3.35 -4.39 9.69
N SER A 182 -4.05 -4.54 8.57
CA SER A 182 -3.74 -3.85 7.32
C SER A 182 -4.01 -2.34 7.34
N SER A 183 -4.56 -1.79 8.42
CA SER A 183 -4.72 -0.34 8.64
C SER A 183 -3.66 0.25 9.58
N PHE A 184 -2.70 -0.57 10.01
CA PHE A 184 -1.61 -0.13 10.86
C PHE A 184 -0.79 0.95 10.18
N THR A 185 -0.62 2.06 10.88
CA THR A 185 0.21 3.18 10.47
C THR A 185 1.41 3.26 11.39
N VAL A 186 2.62 3.22 10.83
CA VAL A 186 3.88 3.37 11.56
C VAL A 186 4.26 4.85 11.59
N ASN A 187 4.68 5.40 12.73
CA ASN A 187 5.24 6.76 12.73
C ASN A 187 6.74 6.65 12.53
N ILE A 188 7.36 7.55 11.77
CA ILE A 188 8.83 7.57 11.69
C ILE A 188 9.41 8.16 12.99
N PRO A 189 10.46 7.55 13.59
CA PRO A 189 11.19 6.34 13.20
C PRO A 189 10.86 5.11 14.10
N ASP A 190 9.58 4.81 14.32
CA ASP A 190 9.15 3.61 15.07
C ASP A 190 9.59 2.34 14.31
N ASP A 191 9.89 1.27 15.06
CA ASP A 191 10.39 0.00 14.52
C ASP A 191 9.32 -0.79 13.77
N LEU A 192 9.69 -1.29 12.59
CA LEU A 192 8.98 -2.33 11.85
C LEU A 192 9.48 -3.70 12.28
N ASN A 193 8.71 -4.40 13.11
CA ASN A 193 9.04 -5.74 13.60
C ASN A 193 8.48 -6.80 12.63
N VAL A 194 9.34 -7.46 11.87
CA VAL A 194 8.93 -8.38 10.80
C VAL A 194 9.36 -9.81 11.11
N ALA A 195 8.45 -10.76 10.92
CA ALA A 195 8.76 -12.19 10.94
C ALA A 195 8.40 -12.85 9.61
N ILE A 196 9.25 -13.78 9.18
CA ILE A 196 9.04 -14.65 8.03
C ILE A 196 9.12 -16.09 8.49
N SER A 197 8.04 -16.85 8.29
CA SER A 197 7.91 -18.21 8.84
C SER A 197 7.30 -19.22 7.87
N ILE A 198 7.64 -20.49 8.05
CA ILE A 198 7.03 -21.62 7.34
C ILE A 198 5.76 -22.06 8.09
N ALA A 199 4.62 -22.02 7.41
CA ALA A 199 3.32 -22.37 7.97
C ALA A 199 3.22 -23.86 8.33
N ASP A 200 3.83 -24.72 7.51
CA ASP A 200 3.82 -26.17 7.70
C ASP A 200 4.73 -26.63 8.84
N GLU A 201 4.27 -27.62 9.60
CA GLU A 201 5.09 -28.27 10.62
C GLU A 201 6.30 -28.99 10.01
N THR A 202 7.49 -28.40 10.15
CA THR A 202 8.72 -28.86 9.50
C THR A 202 9.95 -28.64 10.37
N ASP A 203 11.02 -29.41 10.14
CA ASP A 203 12.35 -29.17 10.74
C ASP A 203 13.21 -28.24 9.86
N MET A 204 12.67 -27.76 8.74
CA MET A 204 13.34 -26.82 7.86
C MET A 204 13.43 -25.42 8.47
N VAL A 205 14.46 -24.70 8.09
CA VAL A 205 14.82 -23.40 8.64
C VAL A 205 14.66 -22.33 7.57
N THR A 206 14.19 -21.14 7.93
CA THR A 206 14.17 -20.00 7.00
C THR A 206 15.48 -19.25 7.05
N VAL A 207 15.97 -18.84 5.87
CA VAL A 207 17.17 -18.02 5.72
C VAL A 207 16.82 -16.84 4.83
N LEU A 208 16.93 -15.63 5.35
CA LEU A 208 16.81 -14.38 4.58
C LEU A 208 18.09 -14.21 3.77
N GLU A 209 17.99 -14.14 2.45
CA GLU A 209 19.13 -13.89 1.55
C GLU A 209 19.35 -12.38 1.35
N THR A 210 18.32 -11.69 0.86
CA THR A 210 18.34 -10.25 0.63
C THR A 210 16.98 -9.68 1.00
N CYS A 211 16.96 -8.57 1.75
CA CYS A 211 15.74 -7.82 2.04
C CYS A 211 15.91 -6.35 1.70
N TRP A 212 14.87 -5.79 1.07
CA TRP A 212 14.85 -4.41 0.62
C TRP A 212 13.46 -3.81 0.68
N ALA A 213 13.40 -2.50 0.62
CA ALA A 213 12.15 -1.75 0.56
C ALA A 213 12.00 -1.00 -0.76
N THR A 214 10.76 -0.75 -1.17
CA THR A 214 10.38 0.11 -2.31
C THR A 214 9.17 0.98 -1.95
N PRO A 215 8.97 2.13 -2.62
CA PRO A 215 7.81 3.00 -2.39
C PRO A 215 6.51 2.47 -3.02
N ILE A 216 6.62 1.46 -3.88
CA ILE A 216 5.50 0.80 -4.55
C ILE A 216 5.63 -0.73 -4.44
N ALA A 217 4.56 -1.47 -4.72
CA ALA A 217 4.54 -2.93 -4.62
C ALA A 217 5.51 -3.67 -5.56
N ASP A 218 6.09 -3.01 -6.58
CA ASP A 218 7.03 -3.65 -7.50
C ASP A 218 8.39 -3.90 -6.80
N PRO A 219 8.80 -5.16 -6.58
CA PRO A 219 10.11 -5.49 -6.01
C PRO A 219 11.29 -4.98 -6.85
N ASN A 220 11.09 -4.73 -8.15
CA ASN A 220 12.13 -4.28 -9.07
C ASN A 220 12.09 -2.76 -9.31
N ASP A 221 11.40 -2.00 -8.46
CA ASP A 221 11.34 -0.56 -8.60
C ASP A 221 12.74 0.08 -8.58
N VAL A 222 12.90 1.14 -9.38
CA VAL A 222 14.18 1.85 -9.50
C VAL A 222 14.58 2.51 -8.18
N VAL A 223 13.60 2.91 -7.38
CA VAL A 223 13.77 3.42 -6.02
C VAL A 223 13.65 2.25 -5.06
N SER A 224 14.79 1.71 -4.66
CA SER A 224 14.88 0.62 -3.68
C SER A 224 15.94 0.88 -2.62
N TYR A 225 15.72 0.34 -1.42
CA TYR A 225 16.66 0.43 -0.31
C TYR A 225 16.92 -0.95 0.29
N THR A 226 18.09 -1.51 0.02
CA THR A 226 18.52 -2.81 0.54
C THR A 226 19.17 -2.67 1.91
N PHE A 227 18.56 -3.27 2.93
CA PHE A 227 19.05 -3.21 4.32
C PHE A 227 19.62 -4.56 4.81
N LEU A 228 19.32 -5.66 4.13
CA LEU A 228 19.91 -6.98 4.37
C LEU A 228 20.36 -7.56 3.02
N ASP A 229 21.60 -8.00 2.91
CA ASP A 229 22.16 -8.57 1.69
C ASP A 229 23.15 -9.69 2.01
N ALA A 230 23.19 -10.73 1.16
CA ALA A 230 24.02 -11.91 1.35
C ALA A 230 23.90 -12.50 2.76
N LYS A 231 22.66 -12.65 3.24
CA LYS A 231 22.24 -13.20 4.53
C LYS A 231 22.54 -12.34 5.77
N CYS A 232 23.12 -11.16 5.60
CA CYS A 232 23.55 -10.30 6.71
C CYS A 232 22.99 -8.87 6.57
N GLY A 233 22.70 -8.24 7.70
CA GLY A 233 22.35 -6.82 7.73
C GLY A 233 23.46 -5.94 7.14
N SER A 234 23.07 -4.86 6.48
CA SER A 234 24.03 -3.93 5.90
C SER A 234 24.87 -3.28 7.02
N ASN A 235 26.15 -3.02 6.73
CA ASN A 235 27.05 -2.45 7.74
C ASN A 235 26.59 -1.07 8.23
N ASP A 236 25.98 -0.27 7.34
CA ASP A 236 25.55 1.07 7.69
C ASP A 236 24.34 1.00 8.65
N GLU A 237 23.37 0.15 8.37
CA GLU A 237 22.22 -0.10 9.25
C GLU A 237 22.63 -0.66 10.61
N LEU A 238 23.54 -1.64 10.67
CA LEU A 238 23.93 -2.29 11.92
C LEU A 238 24.89 -1.44 12.79
N ASN A 239 25.86 -0.77 12.17
CA ASN A 239 26.98 -0.17 12.89
C ASN A 239 27.04 1.37 12.84
N VAL A 240 26.39 2.00 11.85
CA VAL A 240 26.44 3.46 11.65
C VAL A 240 25.15 4.12 12.12
N TYR A 241 24.01 3.70 11.56
CA TYR A 241 22.68 4.19 11.90
C TYR A 241 22.11 3.48 13.13
N GLN A 242 22.46 2.20 13.31
CA GLN A 242 21.93 1.33 14.37
C GLN A 242 20.41 1.17 14.29
N SER A 243 19.89 1.20 13.07
CA SER A 243 18.48 1.17 12.73
C SER A 243 17.96 -0.23 12.37
N LEU A 244 18.83 -1.24 12.27
CA LEU A 244 18.46 -2.64 12.02
C LEU A 244 18.93 -3.55 13.14
N GLU A 245 18.05 -4.45 13.57
CA GLU A 245 18.37 -5.58 14.44
C GLU A 245 17.86 -6.87 13.79
N VAL A 246 18.73 -7.86 13.60
CA VAL A 246 18.34 -9.18 13.11
C VAL A 246 18.36 -10.15 14.28
N GLN A 247 17.20 -10.50 14.83
CA GLN A 247 17.11 -11.33 16.02
C GLN A 247 17.27 -12.83 15.70
N ALA A 248 16.78 -13.27 14.53
CA ALA A 248 16.94 -14.65 14.07
C ALA A 248 17.03 -14.71 12.55
N ASN A 249 18.05 -15.39 12.02
CA ASN A 249 18.17 -15.74 10.61
C ASN A 249 18.88 -17.08 10.48
N GLY A 250 18.27 -18.08 9.86
CA GLY A 250 18.89 -19.39 9.69
C GLY A 250 19.00 -20.25 10.96
N VAL A 251 18.16 -19.97 11.97
CA VAL A 251 18.18 -20.69 13.27
C VAL A 251 16.95 -21.58 13.47
N ASP A 252 15.78 -21.11 13.05
CA ASP A 252 14.49 -21.79 13.23
C ASP A 252 13.66 -21.62 11.95
N ARG A 253 12.45 -22.17 11.94
CA ARG A 253 11.44 -21.99 10.89
C ARG A 253 11.00 -20.54 10.71
N SER A 254 11.33 -19.68 11.67
CA SER A 254 11.02 -18.25 11.66
C SER A 254 12.29 -17.43 11.70
N SER A 255 12.43 -16.53 10.72
CA SER A 255 13.46 -15.49 10.70
C SER A 255 12.82 -14.16 11.04
N THR A 256 13.46 -13.39 11.92
CA THR A 256 12.90 -12.15 12.47
C THR A 256 13.93 -11.03 12.46
N PHE A 257 13.48 -9.84 12.07
CA PHE A 257 14.25 -8.61 12.14
C PHE A 257 13.36 -7.42 12.53
N SER A 258 13.99 -6.38 13.05
CA SER A 258 13.37 -5.08 13.32
C SER A 258 14.17 -4.00 12.60
N ILE A 259 13.49 -3.09 11.90
CA ILE A 259 14.13 -1.94 11.24
C ILE A 259 13.36 -0.65 11.53
N GLU A 260 14.06 0.45 11.85
CA GLU A 260 13.44 1.76 12.01
C GLU A 260 12.72 2.17 10.72
N SER A 261 11.47 2.63 10.81
CA SER A 261 10.71 3.10 9.65
C SER A 261 11.30 4.37 9.02
N PHE A 262 11.07 4.56 7.72
CA PHE A 262 11.65 5.65 6.94
C PHE A 262 10.75 6.07 5.77
N ASN A 263 11.05 7.20 5.14
CA ASN A 263 10.42 7.65 3.89
C ASN A 263 11.45 7.71 2.76
N PHE A 264 11.01 7.40 1.54
CA PHE A 264 11.82 7.65 0.36
C PHE A 264 11.89 9.15 0.05
N GLN A 265 13.07 9.63 -0.35
CA GLN A 265 13.22 11.05 -0.69
C GLN A 265 12.35 11.42 -1.90
N GLY A 266 11.50 12.42 -1.74
CA GLY A 266 10.54 12.84 -2.77
C GLY A 266 9.17 12.17 -2.65
N GLU A 267 9.01 11.19 -1.77
CA GLU A 267 7.77 10.46 -1.48
C GLU A 267 7.42 10.63 0.02
N GLU A 268 7.40 11.87 0.51
CA GLU A 268 7.10 12.16 1.92
C GLU A 268 5.66 11.73 2.25
N GLY A 269 5.52 10.79 3.20
CA GLY A 269 4.22 10.18 3.54
C GLY A 269 3.79 9.07 2.57
N GLY A 270 4.69 8.59 1.71
CA GLY A 270 4.46 7.42 0.86
C GLY A 270 4.49 6.12 1.65
N ASP A 271 3.89 5.08 1.08
CA ASP A 271 3.84 3.75 1.65
C ASP A 271 5.19 3.04 1.53
N ILE A 272 5.46 2.11 2.45
CA ILE A 272 6.62 1.22 2.39
C ILE A 272 6.14 -0.17 1.98
N PHE A 273 6.80 -0.76 0.99
CA PHE A 273 6.71 -2.19 0.68
C PHE A 273 8.03 -2.85 1.02
N LEU A 274 7.99 -3.91 1.83
CA LEU A 274 9.15 -4.72 2.17
C LEU A 274 9.16 -5.99 1.32
N HIS A 275 10.34 -6.36 0.86
CA HIS A 275 10.59 -7.53 0.03
C HIS A 275 11.74 -8.32 0.65
N CYS A 276 11.63 -9.64 0.67
CA CYS A 276 12.75 -10.51 1.02
C CYS A 276 12.82 -11.72 0.09
N ASP A 277 14.02 -12.04 -0.35
CA ASP A 277 14.35 -13.34 -0.90
C ASP A 277 14.63 -14.32 0.25
N VAL A 278 13.86 -15.40 0.32
CA VAL A 278 13.89 -16.38 1.40
C VAL A 278 14.31 -17.73 0.85
N GLN A 279 15.32 -18.33 1.48
CA GLN A 279 15.75 -19.70 1.22
C GLN A 279 15.23 -20.61 2.34
N ILE A 280 14.75 -21.80 1.96
CA ILE A 280 14.48 -22.88 2.90
C ILE A 280 15.73 -23.74 3.02
N CYS A 281 16.19 -23.96 4.24
CA CYS A 281 17.44 -24.63 4.55
C CYS A 281 17.19 -25.88 5.41
N ASP A 282 17.83 -27.00 5.07
CA ASP A 282 17.79 -28.22 5.89
C ASP A 282 19.00 -28.24 6.84
N PRO A 283 18.80 -27.99 8.16
CA PRO A 283 19.92 -27.93 9.12
C PRO A 283 20.64 -29.28 9.29
N ASN A 284 20.08 -30.39 8.79
CA ASN A 284 20.74 -31.70 8.80
C ASN A 284 21.69 -31.92 7.62
N GLN A 285 21.52 -31.15 6.53
CA GLN A 285 22.29 -31.30 5.30
C GLN A 285 23.32 -30.19 5.11
N GLU A 286 23.03 -28.98 5.59
CA GLU A 286 23.84 -27.80 5.37
C GLU A 286 23.86 -26.85 6.58
N VAL A 287 24.70 -25.82 6.52
CA VAL A 287 24.81 -24.81 7.58
C VAL A 287 23.88 -23.65 7.25
N CYS A 288 22.79 -23.53 8.00
CA CYS A 288 21.76 -22.52 7.77
C CYS A 288 22.10 -21.15 8.36
N GLU A 289 22.70 -21.12 9.55
CA GLU A 289 23.01 -19.86 10.24
C GLU A 289 24.17 -19.13 9.53
N PRO A 290 23.96 -17.87 9.09
CA PRO A 290 24.98 -17.11 8.36
C PRO A 290 26.08 -16.59 9.29
N ASP A 291 27.33 -16.62 8.81
CA ASP A 291 28.47 -16.01 9.50
C ASP A 291 28.64 -14.53 9.11
N CYS A 292 28.07 -13.64 9.91
CA CYS A 292 28.14 -12.19 9.72
C CYS A 292 29.32 -11.50 10.43
N SER A 293 30.29 -12.25 10.98
CA SER A 293 31.39 -11.70 11.79
C SER A 293 32.49 -10.98 11.00
N GLY A 294 32.44 -11.02 9.67
CA GLY A 294 33.45 -10.44 8.78
C GLY A 294 33.10 -9.03 8.29
N VAL A 295 33.82 -8.01 8.78
CA VAL A 295 33.88 -6.68 8.15
C VAL A 295 34.47 -6.83 6.73
N GLY A 296 33.60 -6.94 5.73
CA GLY A 296 33.99 -6.92 4.31
C GLY A 296 33.92 -8.24 3.54
N SER A 297 32.89 -9.07 3.72
CA SER A 297 32.64 -10.23 2.83
C SER A 297 32.08 -9.82 1.44
N ARG A 298 32.73 -8.86 0.77
CA ARG A 298 32.58 -8.73 -0.68
C ARG A 298 33.40 -9.84 -1.33
N ARG A 299 32.70 -10.83 -1.89
CA ARG A 299 33.16 -12.00 -2.67
C ARG A 299 33.61 -13.21 -1.86
N ARG A 300 32.64 -14.01 -1.39
CA ARG A 300 32.73 -15.45 -1.67
C ARG A 300 31.97 -15.72 -2.97
N ARG A 301 32.67 -16.35 -3.92
CA ARG A 301 32.11 -16.79 -5.20
C ARG A 301 30.80 -17.53 -4.94
N ARG A 302 29.75 -17.17 -5.67
CA ARG A 302 28.54 -17.99 -5.86
C ARG A 302 29.01 -19.42 -6.17
N SER A 303 28.80 -20.35 -5.27
CA SER A 303 28.61 -21.74 -5.68
C SER A 303 27.39 -21.71 -6.57
N ALA A 304 27.52 -22.22 -7.78
CA ALA A 304 26.38 -22.51 -8.63
C ALA A 304 25.64 -23.73 -8.04
N SER A 305 24.97 -23.54 -6.92
CA SER A 305 23.76 -24.29 -6.61
C SER A 305 22.61 -23.39 -7.02
N SER A 306 21.67 -23.95 -7.76
CA SER A 306 20.37 -23.32 -8.01
C SER A 306 19.60 -23.34 -6.70
N ASP A 307 19.98 -22.48 -5.76
CA ASP A 307 19.23 -22.30 -4.53
C ASP A 307 17.99 -21.51 -4.93
N GLU A 308 16.86 -22.20 -4.96
CA GLU A 308 15.58 -21.61 -5.30
C GLU A 308 15.15 -20.72 -4.14
N HIS A 309 15.09 -19.42 -4.39
CA HIS A 309 14.66 -18.42 -3.42
C HIS A 309 13.18 -18.08 -3.66
N VAL A 310 12.42 -17.92 -2.58
CA VAL A 310 11.04 -17.46 -2.61
C VAL A 310 11.02 -15.97 -2.27
N LEU A 311 10.53 -15.16 -3.19
CA LEU A 311 10.28 -13.74 -2.96
C LEU A 311 8.97 -13.58 -2.17
N VAL A 312 9.06 -12.98 -0.99
CA VAL A 312 7.91 -12.59 -0.17
C VAL A 312 7.82 -11.07 -0.10
N VAL A 313 6.59 -10.56 -0.06
CA VAL A 313 6.28 -9.12 -0.09
C VAL A 313 5.31 -8.77 1.02
N LEU A 314 5.55 -7.65 1.70
CA LEU A 314 4.71 -7.12 2.77
C LEU A 314 4.47 -5.62 2.53
N GLY A 315 3.20 -5.25 2.34
CA GLY A 315 2.78 -3.86 2.18
C GLY A 315 1.38 -3.74 1.57
N PRO A 316 0.84 -2.52 1.46
CA PRO A 316 1.46 -1.26 1.88
C PRO A 316 1.56 -1.13 3.41
N ILE A 317 2.68 -0.60 3.90
CA ILE A 317 2.84 -0.15 5.28
C ILE A 317 2.69 1.37 5.27
N TYR A 318 1.61 1.87 5.86
CA TYR A 318 1.31 3.30 5.87
C TYR A 318 2.21 4.03 6.85
N VAL A 319 2.79 5.16 6.42
CA VAL A 319 3.66 5.98 7.25
C VAL A 319 2.92 7.21 7.74
N GLY A 320 2.74 7.28 9.06
CA GLY A 320 2.25 8.46 9.77
C GLY A 320 3.33 9.53 9.80
N GLY A 321 2.96 10.77 9.47
CA GLY A 321 3.88 11.91 9.48
C GLY A 321 4.62 12.05 10.82
N PRO A 322 5.83 12.65 10.82
CA PRO A 322 6.60 12.84 12.04
C PRO A 322 5.80 13.67 13.06
N LYS A 323 5.77 13.22 14.31
CA LYS A 323 5.21 14.01 15.42
C LYS A 323 6.02 15.27 15.71
#